data_AF-A0A957LV00-F1
#
_entry.id   AF-A0A957LV00-F1
#
_cell.length_a   1.000
_cell.length_b   1.000
_cell.length_c   1.000
_cell.angle_alpha   90.00
_cell.angle_beta   90.00
_cell.angle_gamma   90.00
#
_symmetry.space_group_name_H-M   'P 1'
#
loop_
_entity.id
_entity.type
_entity.pdbx_description
1 polymer ?
#
loop_
_entity_poly.entity_id
_entity_poly.type
_entity_poly.pdbx_seq_one_letter_code
_entity_poly.pdbx_strand_id
1 'polypeptide(L)'
;MSADRFFLSPRIRSRLARSVLLLWIGGVLFVTLLALSACGRDREPPADPYARYRPAVKEAHQAVFDEMAGAPRYALDVLINPDTQTMTGTAAIELTNYSQDHWTELIFRLYPTLQQYGGNFVVRSAVADGNPVSYGYDIENTAIRVDLVEPLPPGEGITVAMNWRLEYPVWSDNSAIYALFGQSQGMTSLPLFYPSLAVYEDGEVPGTGRWWGEIGSVRGDAAFNVASLFVVTATMPADLVPVTSGTEISSALTADGLLRRVWVTGPSREFVLHFSFLFSSAAVDVNGTRVTSYWLPEHEAGGRAALRYGAAALRAYSEWFGEYPFTEMRIAPAPINYRGMEYPQVSLLGVEVYDRYYDQLEMLTAHEMAHQWWYQVVHNDPVTMPWLDESLAEYSMRLYMENLRGRDQAEIMVNTRWKIPLELLRNRTGDAPVNLPVDAYADGSQYETVVYGKGALFYEAMRDRIGDRRFETFLQDYLRTYQWQIVGEKEWLDAIDTLDEPSLRNLFSDWAVYSDTTSSLSSGPSVSP
;
A
#
# COMPACT_ATOMS: atom_id res chain seq x y z
N MET A 1 89.23 -55.38 25.96
CA MET A 1 89.82 -54.04 25.67
C MET A 1 89.63 -53.76 24.18
N SER A 2 89.00 -52.61 23.84
CA SER A 2 88.84 -51.88 22.55
C SER A 2 88.55 -52.64 21.24
N ALA A 3 87.42 -52.38 20.54
CA ALA A 3 87.19 -51.38 19.46
C ALA A 3 87.99 -51.68 18.17
N ASP A 4 87.53 -51.58 16.92
CA ASP A 4 86.41 -50.84 16.32
C ASP A 4 86.11 -51.35 14.87
N ARG A 5 85.05 -50.77 14.28
CA ARG A 5 84.34 -51.00 13.00
C ARG A 5 85.16 -50.99 11.68
N PHE A 6 84.68 -51.66 10.62
CA PHE A 6 83.85 -51.09 9.52
C PHE A 6 83.51 -52.09 8.41
N PHE A 7 82.37 -51.84 7.76
CA PHE A 7 81.65 -52.68 6.80
C PHE A 7 81.69 -52.10 5.38
N LEU A 8 81.39 -53.00 4.42
CA LEU A 8 80.64 -52.85 3.17
C LEU A 8 81.34 -52.74 1.80
N SER A 9 80.91 -53.67 0.95
CA SER A 9 80.77 -53.67 -0.51
C SER A 9 79.47 -54.48 -0.81
N PRO A 10 79.00 -54.76 -2.05
CA PRO A 10 78.91 -53.96 -3.28
C PRO A 10 77.55 -54.16 -4.03
N ARG A 11 77.42 -53.53 -5.22
CA ARG A 11 76.55 -53.88 -6.38
C ARG A 11 75.03 -53.56 -6.39
N ILE A 12 74.70 -52.78 -7.42
CA ILE A 12 73.53 -52.86 -8.33
C ILE A 12 72.15 -52.79 -7.66
N ARG A 13 71.52 -51.62 -7.75
CA ARG A 13 70.17 -51.45 -8.34
C ARG A 13 69.77 -49.98 -8.38
N SER A 14 69.00 -49.67 -9.42
CA SER A 14 67.96 -48.65 -9.46
C SER A 14 68.37 -47.23 -9.88
N ARG A 15 68.21 -46.99 -11.20
CA ARG A 15 67.73 -45.71 -11.75
C ARG A 15 66.30 -45.44 -11.26
N LEU A 16 66.12 -45.34 -9.94
CA LEU A 16 64.84 -45.21 -9.26
C LEU A 16 65.03 -44.37 -8.00
N ALA A 17 65.75 -43.25 -8.10
CA ALA A 17 65.95 -42.34 -6.96
C ALA A 17 66.18 -40.86 -7.35
N ARG A 18 65.99 -40.48 -8.62
CA ARG A 18 65.98 -39.06 -9.03
C ARG A 18 64.64 -38.57 -9.59
N SER A 19 63.68 -39.46 -9.79
CA SER A 19 62.32 -39.11 -10.23
C SER A 19 61.29 -39.10 -9.10
N VAL A 20 61.68 -39.34 -7.83
CA VAL A 20 60.71 -39.41 -6.71
C VAL A 20 60.80 -38.22 -5.76
N LEU A 21 61.89 -37.44 -5.74
CA LEU A 21 61.99 -36.26 -4.88
C LEU A 21 61.48 -34.96 -5.53
N LEU A 22 61.38 -34.91 -6.87
CA LEU A 22 60.76 -33.78 -7.59
C LEU A 22 59.24 -33.90 -7.74
N LEU A 23 58.66 -35.07 -7.41
CA LEU A 23 57.22 -35.30 -7.43
C LEU A 23 56.53 -35.05 -6.07
N TRP A 24 57.28 -34.89 -4.97
CA TRP A 24 56.71 -34.54 -3.67
C TRP A 24 56.74 -33.04 -3.33
N ILE A 25 57.67 -32.26 -3.89
CA ILE A 25 57.65 -30.79 -3.73
C ILE A 25 56.69 -30.15 -4.75
N GLY A 26 56.54 -30.73 -5.94
CA GLY A 26 55.52 -30.32 -6.91
C GLY A 26 54.09 -30.65 -6.48
N GLY A 27 53.87 -31.79 -5.81
CA GLY A 27 52.54 -32.19 -5.31
C GLY A 27 52.04 -31.34 -4.14
N VAL A 28 52.93 -30.93 -3.22
CA VAL A 28 52.52 -30.10 -2.07
C VAL A 28 52.35 -28.62 -2.48
N LEU A 29 53.13 -28.09 -3.43
CA LEU A 29 52.90 -26.73 -3.94
C LEU A 29 51.67 -26.63 -4.86
N PHE A 30 51.32 -27.69 -5.62
CA PHE A 30 50.12 -27.67 -6.47
C PHE A 30 48.83 -27.89 -5.68
N VAL A 31 48.89 -28.64 -4.56
CA VAL A 31 47.75 -28.79 -3.64
C VAL A 31 47.57 -27.54 -2.76
N THR A 32 48.63 -26.80 -2.43
CA THR A 32 48.48 -25.51 -1.72
C THR A 32 48.09 -24.35 -2.63
N LEU A 33 48.49 -24.33 -3.91
CA LEU A 33 47.99 -23.34 -4.88
C LEU A 33 46.57 -23.65 -5.37
N LEU A 34 46.12 -24.91 -5.42
CA LEU A 34 44.71 -25.23 -5.64
C LEU A 34 43.84 -25.03 -4.39
N ALA A 35 44.40 -25.16 -3.17
CA ALA A 35 43.71 -24.81 -1.94
C ALA A 35 43.62 -23.28 -1.70
N LEU A 36 44.58 -22.50 -2.20
CA LEU A 36 44.51 -21.02 -2.17
C LEU A 36 43.70 -20.43 -3.33
N SER A 37 43.47 -21.18 -4.40
CA SER A 37 42.51 -20.81 -5.47
C SER A 37 41.07 -21.17 -5.12
N ALA A 38 40.84 -21.99 -4.08
CA ALA A 38 39.52 -22.39 -3.60
C ALA A 38 39.00 -21.52 -2.45
N CYS A 39 39.80 -20.58 -1.94
CA CYS A 39 39.40 -19.61 -0.89
C CYS A 39 39.15 -18.19 -1.42
N GLY A 40 39.03 -18.03 -2.73
CA GLY A 40 38.74 -16.75 -3.37
C GLY A 40 37.82 -16.92 -4.58
N ARG A 41 36.78 -17.75 -4.47
CA ARG A 41 35.56 -17.34 -5.16
C ARG A 41 35.04 -16.18 -4.33
N ASP A 42 35.27 -14.96 -4.81
CA ASP A 42 34.33 -13.89 -4.55
C ASP A 42 32.96 -14.53 -4.80
N ARG A 43 32.26 -14.88 -3.72
CA ARG A 43 30.85 -15.23 -3.81
C ARG A 43 30.27 -13.95 -4.37
N GLU A 44 29.96 -13.98 -5.67
CA GLU A 44 29.12 -12.97 -6.28
C GLU A 44 28.00 -12.73 -5.27
N PRO A 45 27.87 -11.51 -4.72
CA PRO A 45 26.90 -11.26 -3.69
C PRO A 45 25.57 -11.82 -4.19
N PRO A 46 24.82 -12.56 -3.35
CA PRO A 46 23.58 -13.17 -3.79
C PRO A 46 22.76 -12.11 -4.54
N ALA A 47 22.28 -12.49 -5.73
CA ALA A 47 21.55 -11.57 -6.58
C ALA A 47 20.45 -10.92 -5.75
N ASP A 48 20.49 -9.59 -5.63
CA ASP A 48 19.55 -8.82 -4.84
C ASP A 48 18.12 -9.16 -5.28
N PRO A 49 17.34 -9.89 -4.47
CA PRO A 49 16.03 -10.39 -4.88
C PRO A 49 15.03 -9.24 -5.09
N TYR A 50 15.37 -8.04 -4.61
CA TYR A 50 14.55 -6.84 -4.71
C TYR A 50 15.01 -5.84 -5.76
N ALA A 51 16.07 -6.14 -6.52
CA ALA A 51 16.66 -5.24 -7.50
C ALA A 51 15.62 -4.66 -8.48
N ARG A 52 14.63 -5.47 -8.85
CA ARG A 52 13.54 -5.08 -9.75
C ARG A 52 12.56 -4.06 -9.15
N TYR A 53 12.39 -4.00 -7.83
CA TYR A 53 11.44 -3.10 -7.15
C TYR A 53 12.08 -1.77 -6.75
N ARG A 54 13.40 -1.76 -6.54
CA ARG A 54 14.18 -0.58 -6.15
C ARG A 54 13.89 0.70 -6.96
N PRO A 55 13.65 0.67 -8.28
CA PRO A 55 13.32 1.89 -9.04
C PRO A 55 12.06 2.64 -8.55
N ALA A 56 11.14 1.97 -7.84
CA ALA A 56 9.93 2.60 -7.32
C ALA A 56 10.13 3.36 -6.00
N VAL A 57 11.22 3.08 -5.29
CA VAL A 57 11.51 3.60 -3.95
C VAL A 57 12.78 4.44 -4.02
N LYS A 58 12.73 5.63 -3.42
CA LYS A 58 13.90 6.52 -3.34
C LYS A 58 15.05 5.82 -2.62
N GLU A 59 16.28 6.11 -3.05
CA GLU A 59 17.49 5.46 -2.54
C GLU A 59 17.57 5.43 -1.01
N ALA A 60 17.23 6.54 -0.34
CA ALA A 60 17.23 6.66 1.12
C ALA A 60 16.25 5.71 1.84
N HIS A 61 15.22 5.22 1.15
CA HIS A 61 14.17 4.37 1.69
C HIS A 61 14.28 2.91 1.25
N GLN A 62 15.26 2.56 0.40
CA GLN A 62 15.40 1.20 -0.13
C GLN A 62 15.87 0.15 0.91
N ALA A 63 16.25 0.58 2.12
CA ALA A 63 16.49 -0.34 3.25
C ALA A 63 15.21 -1.09 3.65
N VAL A 64 14.02 -0.56 3.30
CA VAL A 64 12.74 -1.21 3.56
C VAL A 64 12.65 -2.64 3.02
N PHE A 65 13.36 -2.94 1.92
CA PHE A 65 13.32 -4.28 1.34
C PHE A 65 13.94 -5.35 2.25
N ASP A 66 14.84 -4.98 3.16
CA ASP A 66 15.42 -5.91 4.13
C ASP A 66 14.37 -6.37 5.17
N GLU A 67 13.33 -5.57 5.39
CA GLU A 67 12.20 -5.86 6.27
C GLU A 67 11.04 -6.56 5.54
N MET A 68 11.12 -6.70 4.21
CA MET A 68 10.08 -7.28 3.33
C MET A 68 10.35 -8.73 2.91
N ALA A 69 11.15 -9.47 3.69
CA ALA A 69 11.52 -10.86 3.40
C ALA A 69 10.29 -11.78 3.24
N GLY A 70 9.28 -11.63 4.09
CA GLY A 70 8.04 -12.42 4.08
C GLY A 70 6.86 -11.75 3.37
N ALA A 71 7.04 -10.57 2.77
CA ALA A 71 5.95 -9.85 2.12
C ALA A 71 5.48 -10.62 0.87
N PRO A 72 4.17 -10.67 0.58
CA PRO A 72 3.66 -11.22 -0.66
C PRO A 72 4.28 -10.52 -1.89
N ARG A 73 4.69 -11.31 -2.89
CA ARG A 73 5.25 -10.79 -4.14
C ARG A 73 4.40 -11.22 -5.32
N TYR A 74 3.81 -10.24 -5.98
CA TYR A 74 2.91 -10.43 -7.12
C TYR A 74 3.67 -10.18 -8.42
N ALA A 75 3.65 -11.18 -9.31
CA ALA A 75 3.98 -11.02 -10.71
C ALA A 75 2.69 -11.18 -11.53
N LEU A 76 2.14 -10.06 -12.01
CA LEU A 76 0.91 -10.01 -12.79
C LEU A 76 1.25 -9.81 -14.27
N ASP A 77 0.63 -10.57 -15.17
CA ASP A 77 0.65 -10.33 -16.62
C ASP A 77 -0.79 -10.29 -17.13
N VAL A 78 -1.22 -9.14 -17.65
CA VAL A 78 -2.60 -8.90 -18.10
C VAL A 78 -2.68 -8.40 -19.53
N LEU A 79 -3.74 -8.81 -20.22
CA LEU A 79 -4.16 -8.28 -21.52
C LEU A 79 -5.49 -7.54 -21.34
N ILE A 80 -5.51 -6.28 -21.76
CA ILE A 80 -6.67 -5.39 -21.62
C ILE A 80 -7.30 -5.21 -22.99
N ASN A 81 -8.61 -5.47 -23.08
CA ASN A 81 -9.41 -5.19 -24.26
C ASN A 81 -10.55 -4.23 -23.90
N PRO A 82 -10.35 -2.92 -24.13
CA PRO A 82 -11.38 -1.90 -23.87
C PRO A 82 -12.65 -2.06 -24.71
N ASP A 83 -12.53 -2.56 -25.94
CA ASP A 83 -13.68 -2.69 -26.85
C ASP A 83 -14.69 -3.73 -26.37
N THR A 84 -14.20 -4.80 -25.73
CA THR A 84 -15.03 -5.87 -25.16
C THR A 84 -15.19 -5.77 -23.65
N GLN A 85 -14.68 -4.70 -23.02
CA GLN A 85 -14.69 -4.48 -21.57
C GLN A 85 -14.16 -5.67 -20.76
N THR A 86 -13.06 -6.26 -21.25
CA THR A 86 -12.50 -7.48 -20.65
C THR A 86 -11.03 -7.36 -20.38
N MET A 87 -10.60 -8.06 -19.34
CA MET A 87 -9.21 -8.31 -19.01
C MET A 87 -8.99 -9.81 -18.84
N THR A 88 -7.90 -10.34 -19.38
CA THR A 88 -7.41 -11.68 -19.02
C THR A 88 -6.09 -11.55 -18.33
N GLY A 89 -5.87 -12.33 -17.28
CA GLY A 89 -4.67 -12.18 -16.47
C GLY A 89 -4.11 -13.50 -15.97
N THR A 90 -2.82 -13.45 -15.68
CA THR A 90 -2.08 -14.46 -14.94
C THR A 90 -1.39 -13.81 -13.75
N ALA A 91 -1.30 -14.52 -12.64
CA ALA A 91 -0.58 -14.11 -11.45
C ALA A 91 0.30 -15.27 -11.02
N ALA A 92 1.55 -14.97 -10.68
CA ALA A 92 2.35 -15.80 -9.79
C ALA A 92 2.55 -15.00 -8.49
N ILE A 93 2.10 -15.57 -7.38
CA ILE A 93 2.06 -14.92 -6.08
C ILE A 93 2.95 -15.74 -5.14
N GLU A 94 4.12 -15.20 -4.81
CA GLU A 94 5.03 -15.80 -3.84
C GLU A 94 4.61 -15.33 -2.45
N LEU A 95 4.34 -16.28 -1.56
CA LEU A 95 3.84 -16.05 -0.23
C LEU A 95 4.76 -16.69 0.81
N THR A 96 4.77 -16.11 2.00
CA THR A 96 5.35 -16.71 3.20
C THR A 96 4.27 -16.72 4.27
N ASN A 97 4.14 -17.84 4.98
CA ASN A 97 3.25 -17.91 6.12
C ASN A 97 3.81 -17.04 7.26
N TYR A 98 3.21 -15.87 7.46
CA TYR A 98 3.60 -14.92 8.50
C TYR A 98 2.87 -15.14 9.84
N SER A 99 1.94 -16.09 9.89
CA SER A 99 1.15 -16.42 11.09
C SER A 99 1.86 -17.43 12.00
N GLN A 100 1.31 -17.65 13.19
CA GLN A 100 1.72 -18.77 14.05
C GLN A 100 1.02 -20.10 13.70
N ASP A 101 0.11 -20.08 12.74
CA ASP A 101 -0.78 -21.18 12.40
C ASP A 101 -0.26 -21.96 11.19
N HIS A 102 -0.64 -23.23 11.08
CA HIS A 102 -0.46 -23.96 9.83
C HIS A 102 -1.62 -23.61 8.90
N TRP A 103 -1.34 -22.97 7.77
CA TRP A 103 -2.38 -22.68 6.79
C TRP A 103 -2.74 -23.93 6.01
N THR A 104 -3.99 -24.38 6.10
CA THR A 104 -4.51 -25.50 5.29
C THR A 104 -5.12 -25.04 3.97
N GLU A 105 -5.41 -23.75 3.87
CA GLU A 105 -6.02 -23.09 2.74
C GLU A 105 -5.53 -21.64 2.66
N LEU A 106 -5.63 -21.06 1.47
CA LEU A 106 -5.36 -19.64 1.22
C LEU A 106 -6.62 -18.97 0.68
N ILE A 107 -6.95 -17.80 1.22
CA ILE A 107 -8.09 -17.01 0.76
C ILE A 107 -7.58 -15.82 -0.05
N PHE A 108 -8.07 -15.67 -1.27
CA PHE A 108 -7.80 -14.51 -2.12
C PHE A 108 -9.08 -13.73 -2.38
N ARG A 109 -9.13 -12.47 -1.95
CA ARG A 109 -10.20 -11.53 -2.22
C ARG A 109 -10.29 -11.23 -3.72
N LEU A 110 -11.51 -11.26 -4.22
CA LEU A 110 -11.92 -10.85 -5.55
C LEU A 110 -12.70 -9.53 -5.45
N TYR A 111 -12.04 -8.45 -5.04
CA TYR A 111 -12.69 -7.13 -4.91
C TYR A 111 -13.52 -6.70 -6.14
N PRO A 112 -13.13 -7.00 -7.41
CA PRO A 112 -13.95 -6.70 -8.57
C PRO A 112 -15.39 -7.23 -8.53
N THR A 113 -15.66 -8.31 -7.79
CA THR A 113 -16.99 -8.94 -7.70
C THR A 113 -17.85 -8.39 -6.56
N LEU A 114 -17.33 -7.45 -5.76
CA LEU A 114 -18.14 -6.71 -4.80
C LEU A 114 -19.36 -6.11 -5.49
N GLN A 115 -20.50 -6.13 -4.80
CA GLN A 115 -21.79 -5.70 -5.37
C GLN A 115 -21.70 -4.27 -5.95
N GLN A 116 -21.00 -3.37 -5.27
CA GLN A 116 -20.79 -1.99 -5.69
C GLN A 116 -19.86 -1.83 -6.90
N TYR A 117 -19.00 -2.82 -7.17
CA TYR A 117 -18.09 -2.80 -8.32
C TYR A 117 -18.68 -3.49 -9.54
N GLY A 118 -19.56 -4.47 -9.34
CA GLY A 118 -20.36 -5.08 -10.41
C GLY A 118 -19.55 -5.82 -11.48
N GLY A 119 -18.29 -6.14 -11.21
CA GLY A 119 -17.43 -6.92 -12.09
C GLY A 119 -17.75 -8.41 -12.03
N ASN A 120 -17.41 -9.12 -13.11
CA ASN A 120 -17.52 -10.57 -13.20
C ASN A 120 -16.11 -11.17 -13.31
N PHE A 121 -15.68 -11.88 -12.28
CA PHE A 121 -14.34 -12.44 -12.18
C PHE A 121 -14.39 -13.97 -12.17
N VAL A 122 -13.72 -14.58 -13.15
CA VAL A 122 -13.69 -16.04 -13.32
C VAL A 122 -12.25 -16.54 -13.23
N VAL A 123 -11.94 -17.24 -12.14
CA VAL A 123 -10.72 -18.06 -12.04
C VAL A 123 -10.89 -19.30 -12.92
N ARG A 124 -9.89 -19.57 -13.76
CA ARG A 124 -9.85 -20.69 -14.71
C ARG A 124 -9.00 -21.85 -14.21
N SER A 125 -7.96 -21.55 -13.44
CA SER A 125 -7.07 -22.55 -12.85
C SER A 125 -6.30 -21.95 -11.68
N ALA A 126 -5.99 -22.78 -10.69
CA ALA A 126 -5.06 -22.48 -9.62
C ALA A 126 -4.01 -23.62 -9.51
N VAL A 127 -2.77 -23.24 -9.24
CA VAL A 127 -1.62 -24.14 -9.09
C VAL A 127 -0.82 -23.68 -7.89
N ALA A 128 -0.38 -24.59 -7.03
CA ALA A 128 0.54 -24.31 -5.93
C ALA A 128 1.84 -25.10 -6.12
N ASP A 129 2.98 -24.40 -6.15
CA ASP A 129 4.32 -24.96 -6.41
C ASP A 129 4.37 -25.89 -7.64
N GLY A 130 3.66 -25.49 -8.71
CA GLY A 130 3.60 -26.24 -9.96
C GLY A 130 2.58 -27.39 -9.99
N ASN A 131 1.92 -27.70 -8.87
CA ASN A 131 0.89 -28.74 -8.79
C ASN A 131 -0.52 -28.15 -8.85
N PRO A 132 -1.44 -28.70 -9.67
CA PRO A 132 -2.84 -28.29 -9.65
C PRO A 132 -3.45 -28.48 -8.25
N VAL A 133 -4.22 -27.48 -7.81
CA VAL A 133 -4.91 -27.48 -6.51
C VAL A 133 -6.41 -27.29 -6.71
N SER A 134 -7.20 -27.81 -5.77
CA SER A 134 -8.63 -27.53 -5.71
C SER A 134 -8.86 -26.09 -5.27
N TYR A 135 -9.88 -25.45 -5.83
CA TYR A 135 -10.30 -24.12 -5.41
C TYR A 135 -11.81 -23.96 -5.51
N GLY A 136 -12.37 -23.06 -4.71
CA GLY A 136 -13.80 -22.75 -4.68
C GLY A 136 -14.03 -21.27 -4.40
N TYR A 137 -15.18 -20.75 -4.84
CA TYR A 137 -15.60 -19.41 -4.46
C TYR A 137 -16.13 -19.42 -3.03
N ASP A 138 -15.78 -18.39 -2.27
CA ASP A 138 -16.15 -18.21 -0.88
C ASP A 138 -16.62 -16.76 -0.65
N ILE A 139 -17.16 -16.47 0.54
CA ILE A 139 -17.56 -15.14 0.99
C ILE A 139 -18.46 -14.46 -0.03
N GLU A 140 -19.60 -15.08 -0.31
CA GLU A 140 -20.58 -14.56 -1.28
C GLU A 140 -20.02 -14.35 -2.70
N ASN A 141 -19.03 -15.16 -3.08
CA ASN A 141 -18.25 -15.07 -4.34
C ASN A 141 -17.36 -13.83 -4.45
N THR A 142 -17.03 -13.21 -3.32
CA THR A 142 -16.05 -12.12 -3.21
C THR A 142 -14.65 -12.61 -2.85
N ALA A 143 -14.47 -13.93 -2.74
CA ALA A 143 -13.16 -14.56 -2.56
C ALA A 143 -13.04 -15.91 -3.26
N ILE A 144 -11.80 -16.36 -3.42
CA ILE A 144 -11.42 -17.70 -3.85
C ILE A 144 -10.62 -18.35 -2.73
N ARG A 145 -11.06 -19.53 -2.32
CA ARG A 145 -10.34 -20.43 -1.44
C ARG A 145 -9.52 -21.40 -2.27
N VAL A 146 -8.23 -21.50 -1.99
CA VAL A 146 -7.30 -22.47 -2.57
C VAL A 146 -6.94 -23.50 -1.49
N ASP A 147 -7.32 -24.75 -1.72
CA ASP A 147 -7.09 -25.84 -0.77
C ASP A 147 -5.65 -26.36 -0.93
N LEU A 148 -4.83 -26.25 0.12
CA LEU A 148 -3.44 -26.72 0.08
C LEU A 148 -3.38 -28.23 0.26
N VAL A 149 -2.52 -28.89 -0.52
CA VAL A 149 -2.32 -30.34 -0.45
C VAL A 149 -1.68 -30.74 0.88
N GLU A 150 -0.69 -29.96 1.32
CA GLU A 150 -0.06 -30.06 2.62
C GLU A 150 -0.20 -28.72 3.34
N PRO A 151 -0.49 -28.70 4.66
CA PRO A 151 -0.56 -27.44 5.40
C PRO A 151 0.77 -26.70 5.34
N LEU A 152 0.74 -25.40 5.06
CA LEU A 152 1.91 -24.53 5.02
C LEU A 152 2.32 -24.12 6.44
N PRO A 153 3.49 -24.54 6.96
CA PRO A 153 3.93 -24.18 8.31
C PRO A 153 4.33 -22.70 8.42
N PRO A 154 4.35 -22.13 9.64
CA PRO A 154 4.91 -20.81 9.92
C PRO A 154 6.32 -20.63 9.35
N GLY A 155 6.54 -19.50 8.67
CA GLY A 155 7.80 -19.13 8.04
C GLY A 155 8.12 -19.84 6.72
N GLU A 156 7.35 -20.86 6.32
CA GLU A 156 7.54 -21.54 5.04
C GLU A 156 6.88 -20.76 3.89
N GLY A 157 7.44 -20.92 2.69
CA GLY A 157 7.01 -20.23 1.49
C GLY A 157 6.23 -21.13 0.53
N ILE A 158 5.35 -20.52 -0.27
CA ILE A 158 4.61 -21.18 -1.35
C ILE A 158 4.43 -20.22 -2.53
N THR A 159 4.41 -20.75 -3.74
CA THR A 159 4.02 -19.98 -4.93
C THR A 159 2.68 -20.43 -5.44
N VAL A 160 1.70 -19.51 -5.45
CA VAL A 160 0.38 -19.75 -6.03
C VAL A 160 0.28 -19.06 -7.38
N ALA A 161 -0.02 -19.83 -8.42
CA ALA A 161 -0.27 -19.30 -9.76
C ALA A 161 -1.75 -19.44 -10.13
N MET A 162 -2.34 -18.37 -10.65
CA MET A 162 -3.73 -18.34 -11.09
C MET A 162 -3.86 -17.74 -12.49
N ASN A 163 -4.84 -18.25 -13.24
CA ASN A 163 -5.28 -17.69 -14.52
C ASN A 163 -6.74 -17.26 -14.38
N TRP A 164 -7.08 -16.07 -14.88
CA TRP A 164 -8.45 -15.55 -14.79
C TRP A 164 -8.89 -14.77 -16.01
N ARG A 165 -10.20 -14.54 -16.06
CA ARG A 165 -10.86 -13.55 -16.91
C ARG A 165 -11.71 -12.64 -16.03
N LEU A 166 -11.63 -11.35 -16.29
CA LEU A 166 -12.42 -10.31 -15.67
C LEU A 166 -13.21 -9.57 -16.76
N GLU A 167 -14.49 -9.36 -16.51
CA GLU A 167 -15.37 -8.48 -17.28
C GLU A 167 -15.79 -7.34 -16.37
N TYR A 168 -15.63 -6.10 -16.80
CA TYR A 168 -15.93 -4.92 -15.99
C TYR A 168 -17.13 -4.15 -16.56
N PRO A 169 -17.95 -3.53 -15.69
CA PRO A 169 -19.17 -2.87 -16.13
C PRO A 169 -18.88 -1.56 -16.87
N VAL A 170 -19.87 -1.15 -17.66
CA VAL A 170 -19.98 0.21 -18.21
C VAL A 170 -21.11 0.90 -17.48
N TRP A 171 -20.79 1.98 -16.78
CA TRP A 171 -21.77 2.80 -16.07
C TRP A 171 -22.27 3.94 -16.96
N SER A 172 -23.38 4.54 -16.56
CA SER A 172 -23.91 5.70 -17.26
C SER A 172 -23.01 6.92 -17.11
N ASP A 173 -22.80 7.65 -18.20
CA ASP A 173 -22.02 8.90 -18.21
C ASP A 173 -22.87 10.08 -17.71
N ASN A 174 -23.00 10.21 -16.39
CA ASN A 174 -23.65 11.36 -15.76
C ASN A 174 -22.89 11.83 -14.52
N SER A 175 -23.03 13.10 -14.16
CA SER A 175 -22.25 13.73 -13.08
C SER A 175 -22.53 13.18 -11.67
N ALA A 176 -23.63 12.45 -11.46
CA ALA A 176 -23.98 11.89 -10.15
C ALA A 176 -23.41 10.48 -9.95
N ILE A 177 -22.75 9.89 -10.96
CA ILE A 177 -22.22 8.53 -10.87
C ILE A 177 -21.06 8.46 -9.86
N TYR A 178 -21.02 7.34 -9.13
CA TYR A 178 -19.89 6.96 -8.30
C TYR A 178 -19.43 5.56 -8.74
N ALA A 179 -18.44 5.52 -9.63
CA ALA A 179 -17.92 4.31 -10.25
C ALA A 179 -16.42 4.16 -9.97
N LEU A 180 -16.08 3.50 -8.87
CA LEU A 180 -14.69 3.16 -8.52
C LEU A 180 -14.10 2.05 -9.42
N PHE A 181 -14.97 1.21 -9.98
CA PHE A 181 -14.59 0.07 -10.80
C PHE A 181 -15.42 0.02 -12.09
N GLY A 182 -14.76 -0.16 -13.23
CA GLY A 182 -15.37 -0.19 -14.56
C GLY A 182 -15.18 1.09 -15.35
N GLN A 183 -15.98 1.24 -16.41
CA GLN A 183 -15.87 2.34 -17.37
C GLN A 183 -16.98 3.36 -17.20
N SER A 184 -16.63 4.65 -17.16
CA SER A 184 -17.56 5.77 -17.25
C SER A 184 -16.84 7.08 -17.56
N GLN A 185 -17.54 8.03 -18.18
CA GLN A 185 -17.08 9.38 -18.50
C GLN A 185 -15.75 9.39 -19.28
N GLY A 186 -15.57 8.42 -20.19
CA GLY A 186 -14.36 8.29 -20.99
C GLY A 186 -13.13 7.77 -20.22
N MET A 187 -13.31 7.27 -19.00
CA MET A 187 -12.26 6.74 -18.14
C MET A 187 -12.62 5.31 -17.73
N THR A 188 -11.61 4.49 -17.46
CA THR A 188 -11.78 3.15 -16.91
C THR A 188 -10.90 2.99 -15.68
N SER A 189 -11.51 2.58 -14.57
CA SER A 189 -10.82 2.35 -13.30
C SER A 189 -10.90 0.87 -12.94
N LEU A 190 -9.74 0.22 -12.76
CA LEU A 190 -9.63 -1.19 -12.38
C LEU A 190 -8.67 -1.35 -11.19
N PRO A 191 -9.02 -0.85 -9.99
CA PRO A 191 -8.29 -1.21 -8.77
C PRO A 191 -8.44 -2.71 -8.51
N LEU A 192 -7.42 -3.31 -7.89
CA LEU A 192 -7.48 -4.70 -7.39
C LEU A 192 -8.01 -5.70 -8.43
N PHE A 193 -7.64 -5.54 -9.71
CA PHE A 193 -8.12 -6.37 -10.82
C PHE A 193 -7.64 -7.84 -10.80
N TYR A 194 -7.00 -8.25 -9.71
CA TYR A 194 -6.30 -9.52 -9.51
C TYR A 194 -6.74 -10.19 -8.21
N PRO A 195 -6.55 -11.51 -8.03
CA PRO A 195 -6.80 -12.16 -6.75
C PRO A 195 -5.82 -11.64 -5.69
N SER A 196 -6.31 -10.94 -4.68
CA SER A 196 -5.49 -10.35 -3.61
C SER A 196 -5.51 -11.23 -2.37
N LEU A 197 -4.37 -11.60 -1.79
CA LEU A 197 -4.33 -12.40 -0.57
C LEU A 197 -5.10 -11.67 0.55
N ALA A 198 -6.10 -12.34 1.14
CA ALA A 198 -6.78 -11.82 2.32
C ALA A 198 -5.80 -11.72 3.50
N VAL A 199 -5.98 -10.74 4.38
CA VAL A 199 -5.16 -10.66 5.60
C VAL A 199 -5.49 -11.86 6.50
N TYR A 200 -4.48 -12.54 7.03
CA TYR A 200 -4.67 -13.55 8.07
C TYR A 200 -4.56 -12.88 9.43
N GLU A 201 -5.62 -12.96 10.23
CA GLU A 201 -5.66 -12.46 11.59
C GLU A 201 -5.30 -13.60 12.55
N ASP A 202 -4.18 -13.46 13.26
CA ASP A 202 -3.79 -14.42 14.30
C ASP A 202 -4.84 -14.45 15.43
N GLY A 203 -5.13 -15.65 15.92
CA GLY A 203 -5.97 -15.82 17.10
C GLY A 203 -5.18 -15.64 18.41
N GLU A 204 -5.88 -15.54 19.53
CA GLU A 204 -5.24 -15.43 20.86
C GLU A 204 -4.32 -16.63 21.18
N VAL A 205 -4.61 -17.79 20.59
CA VAL A 205 -3.80 -19.00 20.70
C VAL A 205 -3.52 -19.59 19.31
N PRO A 206 -2.34 -20.22 19.09
CA PRO A 206 -2.04 -20.86 17.82
C PRO A 206 -3.11 -21.89 17.41
N GLY A 207 -3.54 -21.81 16.16
CA GLY A 207 -4.57 -22.61 15.52
C GLY A 207 -5.98 -22.00 15.60
N THR A 208 -6.12 -20.76 16.06
CA THR A 208 -7.42 -20.06 16.17
C THR A 208 -7.52 -18.81 15.31
N GLY A 209 -6.53 -18.55 14.46
CA GLY A 209 -6.58 -17.46 13.51
C GLY A 209 -7.63 -17.67 12.41
N ARG A 210 -7.87 -16.62 11.63
CA ARG A 210 -8.84 -16.62 10.54
C ARG A 210 -8.38 -15.74 9.38
N TRP A 211 -8.82 -16.10 8.18
CA TRP A 211 -8.72 -15.21 7.04
C TRP A 211 -9.76 -14.09 7.15
N TRP A 212 -9.33 -12.86 6.94
CA TRP A 212 -10.21 -11.70 6.92
C TRP A 212 -11.22 -11.82 5.78
N GLY A 213 -12.49 -11.68 6.14
CA GLY A 213 -13.60 -11.98 5.24
C GLY A 213 -14.65 -10.90 5.11
N GLU A 214 -14.47 -9.74 5.76
CA GLU A 214 -15.49 -8.71 5.81
C GLU A 214 -15.88 -8.21 4.42
N ILE A 215 -17.16 -7.88 4.25
CA ILE A 215 -17.68 -7.31 2.99
C ILE A 215 -17.74 -5.79 3.20
N GLY A 216 -16.85 -5.07 2.51
CA GLY A 216 -16.83 -3.61 2.54
C GLY A 216 -18.15 -3.01 2.04
N SER A 217 -18.54 -1.86 2.62
CA SER A 217 -19.79 -1.19 2.28
C SER A 217 -19.63 -0.22 1.08
N VAL A 218 -20.74 0.40 0.66
CA VAL A 218 -20.73 1.48 -0.35
C VAL A 218 -20.26 2.84 0.18
N ARG A 219 -20.02 2.98 1.49
CA ARG A 219 -19.81 4.27 2.17
C ARG A 219 -18.35 4.59 2.52
N GLY A 220 -17.48 3.59 2.49
CA GLY A 220 -16.08 3.72 2.84
C GLY A 220 -15.24 2.75 2.01
N ASP A 221 -13.95 2.71 2.32
CA ASP A 221 -13.02 1.90 1.55
C ASP A 221 -13.18 0.40 1.87
N ALA A 222 -13.03 -0.44 0.84
CA ALA A 222 -13.42 -1.85 0.93
C ALA A 222 -12.22 -2.80 0.98
N ALA A 223 -11.02 -2.30 0.73
CA ALA A 223 -9.84 -3.10 0.50
C ALA A 223 -8.93 -3.13 1.74
N PHE A 224 -8.67 -4.33 2.25
CA PHE A 224 -7.76 -4.55 3.36
C PHE A 224 -6.67 -5.53 2.93
N ASN A 225 -5.41 -5.08 2.91
CA ASN A 225 -4.30 -5.84 2.37
C ASN A 225 -3.00 -5.61 3.16
N VAL A 226 -2.19 -6.67 3.28
CA VAL A 226 -0.81 -6.53 3.77
C VAL A 226 0.07 -5.82 2.74
N ALA A 227 1.12 -5.12 3.21
CA ALA A 227 2.10 -4.51 2.33
C ALA A 227 2.79 -5.59 1.48
N SER A 228 2.78 -5.37 0.15
CA SER A 228 3.20 -6.34 -0.85
C SER A 228 4.10 -5.71 -1.92
N LEU A 229 4.83 -6.53 -2.66
CA LEU A 229 5.64 -6.09 -3.79
C LEU A 229 4.98 -6.50 -5.10
N PHE A 230 4.98 -5.61 -6.10
CA PHE A 230 4.27 -5.82 -7.35
C PHE A 230 5.20 -5.64 -8.54
N VAL A 231 5.12 -6.57 -9.48
CA VAL A 231 5.47 -6.33 -10.87
C VAL A 231 4.27 -6.62 -11.73
N VAL A 232 3.80 -5.58 -12.41
CA VAL A 232 2.63 -5.63 -13.27
C VAL A 232 3.06 -5.42 -14.69
N THR A 233 2.84 -6.44 -15.51
CA THR A 233 2.95 -6.35 -16.96
C THR A 233 1.55 -6.21 -17.52
N ALA A 234 1.30 -5.18 -18.32
CA ALA A 234 0.04 -5.06 -19.03
C ALA A 234 0.26 -4.80 -20.52
N THR A 235 -0.49 -5.52 -21.33
CA THR A 235 -0.58 -5.34 -22.78
C THR A 235 -1.91 -4.65 -23.09
N MET A 236 -1.83 -3.48 -23.73
CA MET A 236 -2.97 -2.58 -23.95
C MET A 236 -2.82 -1.79 -25.26
N PRO A 237 -3.90 -1.18 -25.81
CA PRO A 237 -3.80 -0.26 -26.93
C PRO A 237 -2.74 0.84 -26.73
N ALA A 238 -2.01 1.18 -27.78
CA ALA A 238 -0.83 2.05 -27.68
C ALA A 238 -1.15 3.52 -27.36
N ASP A 239 -2.35 3.97 -27.68
CA ASP A 239 -2.90 5.31 -27.46
C ASP A 239 -3.62 5.47 -26.11
N LEU A 240 -3.78 4.38 -25.37
CA LEU A 240 -4.34 4.40 -24.03
C LEU A 240 -3.30 4.94 -23.03
N VAL A 241 -3.70 5.92 -22.22
CA VAL A 241 -2.84 6.59 -21.25
C VAL A 241 -3.13 6.01 -19.85
N PRO A 242 -2.22 5.21 -19.28
CA PRO A 242 -2.41 4.63 -17.96
C PRO A 242 -1.96 5.57 -16.83
N VAL A 243 -2.69 5.51 -15.73
CA VAL A 243 -2.39 6.09 -14.41
C VAL A 243 -2.38 4.93 -13.43
N THR A 244 -1.19 4.56 -12.95
CA THR A 244 -0.99 3.35 -12.15
C THR A 244 -0.23 3.63 -10.87
N SER A 245 -0.32 2.70 -9.91
CA SER A 245 0.69 2.60 -8.85
C SER A 245 2.07 2.30 -9.48
N GLY A 246 3.14 2.69 -8.80
CA GLY A 246 4.51 2.31 -9.15
C GLY A 246 5.21 3.11 -10.24
N THR A 247 6.34 2.56 -10.68
CA THR A 247 7.24 3.14 -11.68
C THR A 247 7.31 2.26 -12.91
N GLU A 248 7.13 2.86 -14.09
CA GLU A 248 7.30 2.15 -15.37
C GLU A 248 8.79 1.91 -15.61
N ILE A 249 9.19 0.65 -15.79
CA ILE A 249 10.60 0.26 -16.04
C ILE A 249 10.81 -0.25 -17.47
N SER A 250 9.74 -0.54 -18.20
CA SER A 250 9.81 -1.03 -19.57
C SER A 250 8.52 -0.73 -20.34
N SER A 251 8.66 -0.43 -21.62
CA SER A 251 7.58 -0.23 -22.56
C SER A 251 8.04 -0.64 -23.96
N ALA A 252 7.30 -1.55 -24.60
CA ALA A 252 7.68 -2.11 -25.90
C ALA A 252 6.44 -2.39 -26.77
N LEU A 253 6.52 -2.01 -28.05
CA LEU A 253 5.49 -2.32 -29.04
C LEU A 253 5.51 -3.82 -29.36
N THR A 254 4.35 -4.44 -29.35
CA THR A 254 4.16 -5.85 -29.73
C THR A 254 3.98 -5.98 -31.24
N ALA A 255 4.09 -7.21 -31.76
CA ALA A 255 3.97 -7.46 -33.21
C ALA A 255 2.58 -7.14 -33.77
N ASP A 256 1.56 -7.17 -32.93
CA ASP A 256 0.15 -6.85 -33.22
C ASP A 256 -0.21 -5.38 -32.98
N GLY A 257 0.77 -4.52 -32.68
CA GLY A 257 0.57 -3.07 -32.55
C GLY A 257 0.04 -2.58 -31.20
N LEU A 258 -0.05 -3.47 -30.20
CA LEU A 258 -0.30 -3.12 -28.81
C LEU A 258 1.00 -2.66 -28.12
N LEU A 259 0.86 -2.09 -26.93
CA LEU A 259 1.98 -1.70 -26.10
C LEU A 259 2.03 -2.57 -24.85
N ARG A 260 3.15 -3.25 -24.64
CA ARG A 260 3.45 -4.03 -23.43
C ARG A 260 4.27 -3.18 -22.49
N ARG A 261 3.70 -2.83 -21.35
CA ARG A 261 4.32 -1.99 -20.32
C ARG A 261 4.53 -2.78 -19.03
N VAL A 262 5.61 -2.46 -18.31
CA VAL A 262 5.95 -3.11 -17.04
C VAL A 262 6.13 -2.04 -15.96
N TRP A 263 5.33 -2.14 -14.91
CA TRP A 263 5.46 -1.33 -13.70
C TRP A 263 5.94 -2.18 -12.53
N VAL A 264 6.69 -1.54 -11.64
CA VAL A 264 7.12 -2.11 -10.37
C VAL A 264 6.76 -1.18 -9.23
N THR A 265 6.37 -1.75 -8.11
CA THR A 265 6.21 -1.03 -6.83
C THR A 265 6.36 -1.96 -5.65
N GLY A 266 6.42 -1.40 -4.46
CA GLY A 266 6.50 -2.11 -3.20
C GLY A 266 7.42 -1.38 -2.21
N PRO A 267 7.09 -1.38 -0.91
CA PRO A 267 5.87 -1.97 -0.33
C PRO A 267 4.61 -1.18 -0.72
N SER A 268 3.52 -1.88 -1.06
CA SER A 268 2.24 -1.26 -1.46
C SER A 268 1.08 -2.08 -0.93
N ARG A 269 -0.03 -1.42 -0.53
CA ARG A 269 -1.25 -2.11 -0.08
C ARG A 269 -1.98 -2.77 -1.25
N GLU A 270 -1.93 -2.13 -2.41
CA GLU A 270 -2.57 -2.62 -3.62
C GLU A 270 -1.91 -2.01 -4.87
N PHE A 271 -2.38 -2.45 -6.04
CA PHE A 271 -2.02 -1.88 -7.32
C PHE A 271 -3.29 -1.44 -8.06
N VAL A 272 -3.34 -0.18 -8.48
CA VAL A 272 -4.41 0.35 -9.33
C VAL A 272 -3.97 0.47 -10.78
N LEU A 273 -4.91 0.16 -11.69
CA LEU A 273 -4.81 0.47 -13.10
C LEU A 273 -5.99 1.31 -13.54
N HIS A 274 -5.77 2.61 -13.66
CA HIS A 274 -6.73 3.58 -14.17
C HIS A 274 -6.27 4.10 -15.53
N PHE A 275 -7.17 4.38 -16.47
CA PHE A 275 -6.76 4.85 -17.80
C PHE A 275 -7.84 5.57 -18.59
N SER A 276 -7.39 6.32 -19.60
CA SER A 276 -8.24 6.92 -20.62
C SER A 276 -7.45 7.12 -21.91
N PHE A 277 -8.15 7.12 -23.06
CA PHE A 277 -7.58 7.60 -24.34
C PHE A 277 -7.48 9.12 -24.40
N LEU A 278 -8.10 9.83 -23.46
CA LEU A 278 -8.30 11.28 -23.52
C LEU A 278 -7.37 12.06 -22.59
N PHE A 279 -6.60 11.37 -21.74
CA PHE A 279 -5.79 12.06 -20.74
C PHE A 279 -4.65 12.87 -21.36
N SER A 280 -4.58 14.13 -20.91
CA SER A 280 -3.38 14.96 -20.96
C SER A 280 -2.80 15.08 -19.55
N SER A 281 -1.53 15.49 -19.42
CA SER A 281 -0.89 15.62 -18.13
C SER A 281 0.20 16.68 -18.06
N ALA A 282 0.56 17.06 -16.83
CA ALA A 282 1.76 17.80 -16.49
C ALA A 282 2.38 17.25 -15.21
N ALA A 283 3.69 17.42 -15.07
CA ALA A 283 4.43 16.92 -13.92
C ALA A 283 5.38 17.96 -13.34
N VAL A 284 5.68 17.82 -12.05
CA VAL A 284 6.74 18.55 -11.34
C VAL A 284 7.53 17.57 -10.48
N ASP A 285 8.82 17.85 -10.24
CA ASP A 285 9.59 17.14 -9.21
C ASP A 285 9.41 17.84 -7.86
N VAL A 286 9.20 17.04 -6.81
CA VAL A 286 9.11 17.50 -5.42
C VAL A 286 9.90 16.51 -4.58
N ASN A 287 11.03 16.97 -4.02
CA ASN A 287 11.87 16.17 -3.13
C ASN A 287 12.25 14.80 -3.74
N GLY A 288 12.54 14.74 -5.05
CA GLY A 288 12.88 13.50 -5.74
C GLY A 288 11.69 12.58 -6.04
N THR A 289 10.47 13.06 -5.86
CA THR A 289 9.23 12.41 -6.34
C THR A 289 8.69 13.17 -7.53
N ARG A 290 8.46 12.47 -8.64
CA ARG A 290 7.74 13.01 -9.79
C ARG A 290 6.24 12.99 -9.49
N VAL A 291 5.67 14.17 -9.25
CA VAL A 291 4.22 14.35 -9.09
C VAL A 291 3.62 14.65 -10.46
N THR A 292 2.67 13.84 -10.93
CA THR A 292 2.00 14.02 -12.22
C THR A 292 0.50 14.17 -12.02
N SER A 293 -0.10 15.22 -12.59
CA SER A 293 -1.56 15.36 -12.64
C SER A 293 -2.07 15.17 -14.07
N TYR A 294 -3.18 14.44 -14.21
CA TYR A 294 -3.86 14.14 -15.46
C TYR A 294 -5.19 14.90 -15.53
N TRP A 295 -5.72 15.10 -16.73
CA TRP A 295 -7.04 15.69 -16.96
C TRP A 295 -7.63 15.25 -18.31
N LEU A 296 -8.97 15.30 -18.39
CA LEU A 296 -9.71 15.17 -19.65
C LEU A 296 -9.65 16.48 -20.46
N PRO A 297 -9.99 16.46 -21.77
CA PRO A 297 -10.16 17.68 -22.55
C PRO A 297 -11.04 18.70 -21.82
N GLU A 298 -10.72 19.99 -21.98
CA GLU A 298 -11.40 21.12 -21.33
C GLU A 298 -11.14 21.27 -19.81
N HIS A 299 -10.54 20.27 -19.14
CA HIS A 299 -10.25 20.29 -17.69
C HIS A 299 -8.79 20.66 -17.34
N GLU A 300 -8.05 21.28 -18.27
CA GLU A 300 -6.63 21.62 -18.07
C GLU A 300 -6.41 22.55 -16.86
N ALA A 301 -7.30 23.52 -16.63
CA ALA A 301 -7.19 24.42 -15.48
C ALA A 301 -7.28 23.66 -14.15
N GLY A 302 -8.24 22.73 -14.03
CA GLY A 302 -8.40 21.80 -12.92
C GLY A 302 -7.17 20.93 -12.72
N GLY A 303 -6.70 20.26 -13.78
CA GLY A 303 -5.53 19.38 -13.68
C GLY A 303 -4.24 20.11 -13.30
N ARG A 304 -4.02 21.33 -13.83
CA ARG A 304 -2.88 22.16 -13.41
C ARG A 304 -3.02 22.66 -11.97
N ALA A 305 -4.24 22.86 -11.47
CA ALA A 305 -4.47 23.23 -10.08
C ALA A 305 -4.23 22.05 -9.14
N ALA A 306 -4.78 20.87 -9.46
CA ALA A 306 -4.53 19.62 -8.75
C ALA A 306 -3.02 19.33 -8.63
N LEU A 307 -2.25 19.52 -9.72
CA LEU A 307 -0.78 19.40 -9.68
C LEU A 307 -0.12 20.34 -8.65
N ARG A 308 -0.56 21.60 -8.59
CA ARG A 308 0.00 22.57 -7.64
C ARG A 308 -0.36 22.23 -6.20
N TYR A 309 -1.60 21.84 -5.94
CA TYR A 309 -2.07 21.45 -4.61
C TYR A 309 -1.39 20.17 -4.14
N GLY A 310 -1.33 19.14 -4.98
CA GLY A 310 -0.62 17.89 -4.68
C GLY A 310 0.87 18.10 -4.40
N ALA A 311 1.55 18.93 -5.20
CA ALA A 311 2.94 19.29 -4.95
C ALA A 311 3.14 20.07 -3.64
N ALA A 312 2.17 20.91 -3.25
CA ALA A 312 2.22 21.64 -1.99
C ALA A 312 1.94 20.72 -0.79
N ALA A 313 0.96 19.83 -0.90
CA ALA A 313 0.62 18.82 0.10
C ALA A 313 1.80 17.87 0.33
N LEU A 314 2.41 17.34 -0.74
CA LEU A 314 3.57 16.46 -0.63
C LEU A 314 4.73 17.12 0.13
N ARG A 315 5.00 18.41 -0.12
CA ARG A 315 6.01 19.17 0.65
C ARG A 315 5.63 19.31 2.11
N ALA A 316 4.43 19.80 2.38
CA ALA A 316 3.97 20.05 3.74
C ALA A 316 3.95 18.76 4.58
N TYR A 317 3.47 17.66 4.03
CA TYR A 317 3.42 16.37 4.72
C TYR A 317 4.79 15.72 4.87
N SER A 318 5.69 15.91 3.90
CA SER A 318 7.09 15.48 4.08
C SER A 318 7.79 16.21 5.23
N GLU A 319 7.45 17.48 5.45
CA GLU A 319 7.98 18.28 6.57
C GLU A 319 7.37 17.86 7.91
N TRP A 320 6.06 17.63 7.97
CA TRP A 320 5.36 17.26 9.20
C TRP A 320 5.60 15.81 9.63
N PHE A 321 5.50 14.85 8.70
CA PHE A 321 5.41 13.41 9.03
C PHE A 321 6.73 12.69 8.80
N GLY A 322 7.42 13.03 7.71
CA GLY A 322 8.60 12.32 7.21
C GLY A 322 8.55 12.19 5.70
N GLU A 323 9.71 11.99 5.07
CA GLU A 323 9.81 11.99 3.62
C GLU A 323 8.93 10.91 2.96
N TYR A 324 8.21 11.29 1.89
CA TYR A 324 7.50 10.33 1.05
C TYR A 324 8.47 9.36 0.36
N PRO A 325 8.31 8.04 0.50
CA PRO A 325 9.35 7.08 0.14
C PRO A 325 9.42 6.76 -1.37
N PHE A 326 8.39 7.10 -2.17
CA PHE A 326 8.30 6.68 -3.57
C PHE A 326 8.77 7.74 -4.57
N THR A 327 9.22 7.28 -5.73
CA THR A 327 9.72 8.12 -6.83
C THR A 327 8.62 8.72 -7.70
N GLU A 328 7.39 8.20 -7.62
CA GLU A 328 6.25 8.61 -8.43
C GLU A 328 5.01 8.81 -7.56
N MET A 329 4.25 9.89 -7.83
CA MET A 329 2.93 10.15 -7.28
C MET A 329 2.02 10.71 -8.40
N ARG A 330 0.78 10.23 -8.49
CA ARG A 330 -0.15 10.61 -9.57
C ARG A 330 -1.47 11.11 -9.02
N ILE A 331 -2.06 12.06 -9.73
CA ILE A 331 -3.38 12.62 -9.44
C ILE A 331 -4.19 12.60 -10.72
N ALA A 332 -5.37 12.01 -10.75
CA ALA A 332 -6.18 11.91 -11.96
C ALA A 332 -7.67 12.10 -11.67
N PRO A 333 -8.45 12.63 -12.64
CA PRO A 333 -9.90 12.61 -12.53
C PRO A 333 -10.42 11.18 -12.62
N ALA A 334 -11.54 10.89 -11.97
CA ALA A 334 -12.26 9.63 -12.04
C ALA A 334 -13.78 9.88 -11.98
N PRO A 335 -14.61 8.92 -12.45
CA PRO A 335 -16.06 9.06 -12.46
C PRO A 335 -16.66 8.77 -11.07
N ILE A 336 -16.22 9.52 -10.07
CA ILE A 336 -16.59 9.39 -8.65
C ILE A 336 -17.23 10.68 -8.10
N ASN A 337 -17.95 11.39 -8.97
CA ASN A 337 -18.63 12.65 -8.67
C ASN A 337 -17.67 13.74 -8.13
N TYR A 338 -17.81 14.17 -6.87
CA TYR A 338 -16.93 15.14 -6.20
C TYR A 338 -16.12 14.53 -5.04
N ARG A 339 -16.05 13.20 -4.97
CA ARG A 339 -15.31 12.45 -3.93
C ARG A 339 -13.89 12.14 -4.38
N GLY A 340 -13.06 11.60 -3.47
CA GLY A 340 -11.72 11.12 -3.75
C GLY A 340 -11.55 9.64 -3.46
N MET A 341 -10.37 9.11 -3.79
CA MET A 341 -9.94 7.74 -3.50
C MET A 341 -8.40 7.67 -3.57
N GLU A 342 -7.79 7.04 -2.57
CA GLU A 342 -6.43 7.29 -2.13
C GLU A 342 -5.40 6.21 -2.47
N TYR A 343 -5.60 5.46 -3.56
CA TYR A 343 -4.74 4.33 -3.92
C TYR A 343 -3.23 4.63 -3.78
N PRO A 344 -2.41 3.62 -3.41
CA PRO A 344 -0.97 3.78 -3.29
C PRO A 344 -0.34 4.42 -4.55
N GLN A 345 0.29 5.58 -4.37
CA GLN A 345 0.92 6.42 -5.41
C GLN A 345 -0.05 7.03 -6.44
N VAL A 346 -1.36 6.94 -6.23
CA VAL A 346 -2.40 7.45 -7.14
C VAL A 346 -3.60 7.98 -6.35
N SER A 347 -3.77 9.30 -6.31
CA SER A 347 -5.02 9.91 -5.85
C SER A 347 -5.99 10.07 -7.03
N LEU A 348 -7.15 9.43 -6.96
CA LEU A 348 -8.24 9.70 -7.87
C LEU A 348 -9.15 10.77 -7.27
N LEU A 349 -9.50 11.75 -8.09
CA LEU A 349 -10.37 12.85 -7.70
C LEU A 349 -11.59 12.84 -8.61
N GLY A 350 -12.77 13.10 -8.07
CA GLY A 350 -13.99 13.18 -8.85
C GLY A 350 -13.87 14.18 -10.00
N VAL A 351 -14.22 13.78 -11.22
CA VAL A 351 -14.02 14.62 -12.41
C VAL A 351 -14.72 15.98 -12.29
N GLU A 352 -15.81 16.06 -11.54
CA GLU A 352 -16.58 17.29 -11.34
C GLU A 352 -15.84 18.31 -10.45
N VAL A 353 -14.80 17.93 -9.69
CA VAL A 353 -13.98 18.91 -8.95
C VAL A 353 -12.97 19.64 -9.86
N TYR A 354 -12.82 19.20 -11.11
CA TYR A 354 -11.93 19.88 -12.06
C TYR A 354 -12.60 21.12 -12.69
N ASP A 355 -13.93 21.24 -12.57
CA ASP A 355 -14.72 22.34 -13.14
C ASP A 355 -15.88 22.82 -12.23
N ARG A 356 -16.89 21.98 -11.95
CA ARG A 356 -18.17 22.35 -11.31
C ARG A 356 -18.02 22.61 -9.82
N TYR A 357 -17.24 21.78 -9.13
CA TYR A 357 -16.96 21.85 -7.70
C TYR A 357 -15.49 22.23 -7.45
N TYR A 358 -14.98 23.16 -8.27
CA TYR A 358 -13.58 23.56 -8.28
C TYR A 358 -13.09 24.14 -6.93
N ASP A 359 -13.99 24.69 -6.11
CA ASP A 359 -13.70 25.15 -4.76
C ASP A 359 -13.30 24.02 -3.80
N GLN A 360 -13.73 22.79 -4.06
CA GLN A 360 -13.39 21.60 -3.27
C GLN A 360 -12.03 21.01 -3.66
N LEU A 361 -11.52 21.33 -4.87
CA LEU A 361 -10.37 20.66 -5.47
C LEU A 361 -9.12 20.70 -4.58
N GLU A 362 -8.83 21.84 -3.96
CA GLU A 362 -7.63 21.99 -3.12
C GLU A 362 -7.68 21.09 -1.89
N MET A 363 -8.77 21.17 -1.13
CA MET A 363 -8.90 20.47 0.13
C MET A 363 -9.04 18.97 -0.09
N LEU A 364 -9.76 18.55 -1.14
CA LEU A 364 -9.83 17.15 -1.52
C LEU A 364 -8.45 16.63 -1.95
N THR A 365 -7.71 17.37 -2.78
CA THR A 365 -6.35 16.98 -3.16
C THR A 365 -5.45 16.85 -1.93
N ALA A 366 -5.56 17.75 -0.94
CA ALA A 366 -4.78 17.65 0.29
C ALA A 366 -5.13 16.40 1.11
N HIS A 367 -6.43 16.08 1.26
CA HIS A 367 -6.91 14.85 1.92
C HIS A 367 -6.32 13.59 1.27
N GLU A 368 -6.52 13.41 -0.04
CA GLU A 368 -6.05 12.22 -0.76
C GLU A 368 -4.53 12.04 -0.72
N MET A 369 -3.80 13.15 -0.65
CA MET A 369 -2.33 13.13 -0.54
C MET A 369 -1.86 12.71 0.86
N ALA A 370 -2.65 12.96 1.92
CA ALA A 370 -2.29 12.59 3.28
C ALA A 370 -2.35 11.08 3.51
N HIS A 371 -3.27 10.38 2.84
CA HIS A 371 -3.38 8.92 2.86
C HIS A 371 -2.12 8.18 2.36
N GLN A 372 -1.26 8.86 1.61
CA GLN A 372 0.03 8.32 1.22
C GLN A 372 0.95 8.04 2.43
N TRP A 373 0.67 8.64 3.59
CA TRP A 373 1.23 8.28 4.90
C TRP A 373 0.23 7.48 5.74
N TRP A 374 -1.02 7.98 5.80
CA TRP A 374 -2.11 7.45 6.64
C TRP A 374 -3.08 6.59 5.83
N TYR A 375 -2.60 5.44 5.36
CA TYR A 375 -3.32 4.33 4.70
C TYR A 375 -2.26 3.47 4.02
N GLN A 376 -1.43 4.09 3.17
CA GLN A 376 -0.42 3.39 2.40
C GLN A 376 0.73 2.91 3.28
N VAL A 377 1.39 3.84 3.97
CA VAL A 377 2.56 3.53 4.82
C VAL A 377 2.10 2.93 6.13
N VAL A 378 1.31 3.65 6.93
CA VAL A 378 0.62 3.10 8.10
C VAL A 378 -0.80 2.75 7.68
N HIS A 379 -1.20 1.49 7.83
CA HIS A 379 -2.49 0.99 7.35
C HIS A 379 -3.35 0.51 8.52
N ASN A 380 -4.66 0.51 8.34
CA ASN A 380 -5.65 -0.08 9.23
C ASN A 380 -6.59 -0.97 8.39
N ASP A 381 -7.52 -1.66 9.04
CA ASP A 381 -8.67 -2.21 8.34
C ASP A 381 -9.66 -1.06 8.09
N PRO A 382 -9.86 -0.63 6.82
CA PRO A 382 -10.77 0.48 6.53
C PRO A 382 -12.25 0.11 6.68
N VAL A 383 -12.58 -1.18 6.79
CA VAL A 383 -13.96 -1.64 6.98
C VAL A 383 -14.33 -1.62 8.47
N THR A 384 -13.44 -2.12 9.33
CA THR A 384 -13.73 -2.28 10.76
C THR A 384 -13.23 -1.11 11.61
N MET A 385 -12.18 -0.41 11.18
CA MET A 385 -11.60 0.74 11.90
C MET A 385 -11.31 1.92 10.94
N PRO A 386 -12.31 2.42 10.19
CA PRO A 386 -12.16 3.47 9.17
C PRO A 386 -11.65 4.81 9.70
N TRP A 387 -11.61 5.02 11.01
CA TRP A 387 -11.25 6.32 11.56
C TRP A 387 -9.74 6.54 11.66
N LEU A 388 -8.94 5.47 11.68
CA LEU A 388 -7.50 5.57 11.93
C LEU A 388 -6.77 6.31 10.81
N ASP A 389 -7.08 5.99 9.56
CA ASP A 389 -6.65 6.69 8.35
C ASP A 389 -7.47 7.95 8.09
N GLU A 390 -8.79 7.83 7.95
CA GLU A 390 -9.64 8.93 7.45
C GLU A 390 -9.61 10.16 8.36
N SER A 391 -9.65 9.96 9.68
CA SER A 391 -9.60 11.09 10.62
C SER A 391 -8.25 11.80 10.58
N LEU A 392 -7.17 11.06 10.34
CA LEU A 392 -5.82 11.61 10.34
C LEU A 392 -5.47 12.25 8.99
N ALA A 393 -5.96 11.69 7.88
CA ALA A 393 -5.94 12.32 6.57
C ALA A 393 -6.75 13.63 6.58
N GLU A 394 -7.95 13.62 7.16
CA GLU A 394 -8.79 14.80 7.33
C GLU A 394 -8.11 15.84 8.24
N TYR A 395 -7.53 15.42 9.37
CA TYR A 395 -6.77 16.33 10.23
C TYR A 395 -5.54 16.93 9.53
N SER A 396 -4.91 16.18 8.63
CA SER A 396 -3.76 16.66 7.84
C SER A 396 -4.11 17.85 6.95
N MET A 397 -5.39 18.06 6.61
CA MET A 397 -5.86 19.26 5.93
C MET A 397 -5.65 20.53 6.78
N ARG A 398 -5.78 20.45 8.10
CA ARG A 398 -5.53 21.56 9.04
C ARG A 398 -4.05 21.93 9.03
N LEU A 399 -3.15 20.95 9.05
CA LEU A 399 -1.70 21.16 8.96
C LEU A 399 -1.29 21.77 7.62
N TYR A 400 -1.88 21.29 6.51
CA TYR A 400 -1.69 21.85 5.17
C TYR A 400 -2.10 23.33 5.11
N MET A 401 -3.30 23.65 5.61
CA MET A 401 -3.83 25.02 5.62
C MET A 401 -3.00 25.96 6.50
N GLU A 402 -2.54 25.49 7.66
CA GLU A 402 -1.66 26.27 8.52
C GLU A 402 -0.34 26.62 7.81
N ASN A 403 0.28 25.65 7.14
CA ASN A 403 1.55 25.85 6.45
C ASN A 403 1.42 26.86 5.29
N LEU A 404 0.33 26.80 4.53
CA LEU A 404 0.18 27.59 3.30
C LEU A 404 -0.58 28.90 3.46
N ARG A 405 -1.56 28.94 4.36
CA ARG A 405 -2.54 30.04 4.48
C ARG A 405 -2.63 30.62 5.88
N GLY A 406 -1.91 30.05 6.84
CA GLY A 406 -1.86 30.52 8.22
C GLY A 406 -3.01 30.01 9.09
N ARG A 407 -2.84 30.17 10.41
CA ARG A 407 -3.74 29.61 11.43
C ARG A 407 -5.19 30.09 11.31
N ASP A 408 -5.40 31.35 10.96
CA ASP A 408 -6.75 31.93 10.86
C ASP A 408 -7.59 31.25 9.76
N GLN A 409 -6.99 31.00 8.59
CA GLN A 409 -7.69 30.32 7.49
C GLN A 409 -7.94 28.85 7.80
N ALA A 410 -6.96 28.22 8.44
CA ALA A 410 -7.11 26.85 8.87
C ALA A 410 -8.20 26.72 9.96
N GLU A 411 -8.37 27.70 10.85
CA GLU A 411 -9.44 27.71 11.87
C GLU A 411 -10.83 27.89 11.23
N ILE A 412 -10.95 28.71 10.18
CA ILE A 412 -12.19 28.83 9.40
C ILE A 412 -12.57 27.47 8.81
N MET A 413 -11.60 26.73 8.27
CA MET A 413 -11.81 25.39 7.72
C MET A 413 -12.26 24.40 8.81
N VAL A 414 -11.59 24.36 9.97
CA VAL A 414 -11.99 23.55 11.14
C VAL A 414 -13.45 23.83 11.54
N ASN A 415 -13.83 25.10 11.64
CA ASN A 415 -15.18 25.47 12.06
C ASN A 415 -16.24 25.07 11.02
N THR A 416 -15.99 25.35 9.74
CA THR A 416 -16.96 25.14 8.66
C THR A 416 -17.09 23.67 8.27
N ARG A 417 -16.00 22.91 8.29
CA ARG A 417 -15.96 21.52 7.83
C ARG A 417 -16.21 20.52 8.95
N TRP A 418 -15.83 20.81 10.20
CA TRP A 418 -15.94 19.84 11.29
C TRP A 418 -16.92 20.25 12.39
N LYS A 419 -16.72 21.42 13.01
CA LYS A 419 -17.53 21.81 14.19
C LYS A 419 -19.01 22.03 13.84
N ILE A 420 -19.30 22.81 12.80
CA ILE A 420 -20.68 23.10 12.38
C ILE A 420 -21.43 21.82 11.96
N PRO A 421 -20.89 20.94 11.08
CA PRO A 421 -21.55 19.69 10.73
C PRO A 421 -21.81 18.78 11.93
N LEU A 422 -20.85 18.65 12.86
CA LEU A 422 -21.00 17.84 14.06
C LEU A 422 -22.11 18.37 14.99
N GLU A 423 -22.19 19.69 15.18
CA GLU A 423 -23.28 20.32 15.94
C GLU A 423 -24.65 20.07 15.28
N LEU A 424 -24.73 20.16 13.95
CA LEU A 424 -25.96 19.88 13.21
C LEU A 424 -26.37 18.40 13.31
N LEU A 425 -25.43 17.46 13.26
CA LEU A 425 -25.67 16.03 13.43
C LEU A 425 -26.23 15.74 14.83
N ARG A 426 -25.59 16.27 15.88
CA ARG A 426 -26.02 16.15 17.28
C ARG A 426 -27.48 16.59 17.48
N ASN A 427 -27.89 17.63 16.77
CA ASN A 427 -29.26 18.14 16.83
C ASN A 427 -30.31 17.31 16.05
N ARG A 428 -29.89 16.43 15.12
CA ARG A 428 -30.79 15.68 14.23
C ARG A 428 -30.95 14.22 14.61
N THR A 429 -29.85 13.48 14.65
CA THR A 429 -29.83 12.00 14.63
C THR A 429 -29.05 11.39 15.78
N GLY A 430 -28.28 12.20 16.53
CA GLY A 430 -27.40 11.74 17.60
C GLY A 430 -25.98 11.48 17.11
N ASP A 431 -25.02 11.81 17.98
CA ASP A 431 -23.58 11.54 17.84
C ASP A 431 -23.32 10.02 17.85
N ALA A 432 -22.15 9.59 17.39
CA ALA A 432 -21.69 8.20 17.45
C ALA A 432 -20.20 8.14 17.85
N PRO A 433 -19.72 7.04 18.45
CA PRO A 433 -18.29 6.83 18.66
C PRO A 433 -17.55 6.81 17.31
N VAL A 434 -16.31 7.33 17.27
CA VAL A 434 -15.51 7.31 16.02
C VAL A 434 -14.97 5.91 15.69
N ASN A 435 -14.76 5.05 16.69
CA ASN A 435 -14.23 3.71 16.48
C ASN A 435 -15.36 2.70 16.30
N LEU A 436 -16.05 2.80 15.16
CA LEU A 436 -17.08 1.86 14.74
C LEU A 436 -16.76 1.34 13.32
N PRO A 437 -17.11 0.07 13.02
CA PRO A 437 -17.14 -0.42 11.64
C PRO A 437 -18.06 0.43 10.77
N VAL A 438 -17.76 0.51 9.47
CA VAL A 438 -18.48 1.40 8.52
C VAL A 438 -20.00 1.13 8.50
N ASP A 439 -20.42 -0.13 8.62
CA ASP A 439 -21.83 -0.54 8.58
C ASP A 439 -22.61 -0.28 9.87
N ALA A 440 -21.92 0.00 10.98
CA ALA A 440 -22.54 0.33 12.26
C ALA A 440 -23.07 1.78 12.32
N TYR A 441 -22.67 2.64 11.37
CA TYR A 441 -23.20 4.00 11.24
C TYR A 441 -24.58 4.01 10.56
N ALA A 442 -25.48 4.86 11.08
CA ALA A 442 -26.87 4.92 10.62
C ALA A 442 -26.99 5.24 9.12
N ASP A 443 -26.27 6.26 8.66
CA ASP A 443 -26.24 6.67 7.26
C ASP A 443 -24.85 7.22 6.85
N GLY A 444 -24.67 7.51 5.56
CA GLY A 444 -23.44 8.10 5.04
C GLY A 444 -23.14 9.48 5.62
N SER A 445 -24.17 10.24 6.04
CA SER A 445 -23.96 11.55 6.66
C SER A 445 -23.42 11.43 8.08
N GLN A 446 -23.89 10.45 8.87
CA GLN A 446 -23.36 10.17 10.19
C GLN A 446 -21.93 9.65 10.08
N TYR A 447 -21.66 8.69 9.18
CA TYR A 447 -20.31 8.21 8.90
C TYR A 447 -19.36 9.35 8.55
N GLU A 448 -19.69 10.16 7.53
CA GLU A 448 -18.83 11.26 7.06
C GLU A 448 -18.58 12.30 8.16
N THR A 449 -19.61 12.68 8.92
CA THR A 449 -19.46 13.69 9.98
C THR A 449 -18.67 13.16 11.19
N VAL A 450 -18.87 11.90 11.58
CA VAL A 450 -18.23 11.32 12.76
C VAL A 450 -16.80 10.91 12.46
N VAL A 451 -16.57 10.13 11.41
CA VAL A 451 -15.24 9.63 11.05
C VAL A 451 -14.32 10.79 10.67
N TYR A 452 -14.73 11.64 9.72
CA TYR A 452 -13.87 12.71 9.24
C TYR A 452 -13.89 13.89 10.22
N GLY A 453 -15.09 14.43 10.52
CA GLY A 453 -15.22 15.64 11.35
C GLY A 453 -14.87 15.44 12.83
N LYS A 454 -15.59 14.55 13.52
CA LYS A 454 -15.34 14.28 14.95
C LYS A 454 -13.97 13.64 15.17
N GLY A 455 -13.53 12.75 14.28
CA GLY A 455 -12.18 12.18 14.30
C GLY A 455 -11.08 13.23 14.15
N ALA A 456 -11.18 14.15 13.20
CA ALA A 456 -10.21 15.24 13.07
C ALA A 456 -10.21 16.17 14.29
N LEU A 457 -11.37 16.46 14.87
CA LEU A 457 -11.48 17.23 16.12
C LEU A 457 -10.88 16.51 17.34
N PHE A 458 -10.87 15.17 17.34
CA PHE A 458 -10.15 14.40 18.35
C PHE A 458 -8.62 14.67 18.25
N TYR A 459 -8.05 14.69 17.04
CA TYR A 459 -6.64 15.03 16.84
C TYR A 459 -6.34 16.51 17.16
N GLU A 460 -7.26 17.44 16.88
CA GLU A 460 -7.13 18.84 17.33
C GLU A 460 -7.06 18.92 18.87
N ALA A 461 -7.97 18.22 19.57
CA ALA A 461 -7.99 18.20 21.03
C ALA A 461 -6.74 17.54 21.64
N MET A 462 -6.19 16.53 20.97
CA MET A 462 -4.91 15.93 21.33
C MET A 462 -3.77 16.94 21.17
N ARG A 463 -3.67 17.63 20.02
CA ARG A 463 -2.66 18.65 19.77
C ARG A 463 -2.75 19.80 20.76
N ASP A 464 -3.96 20.28 21.07
CA ASP A 464 -4.19 21.32 22.09
C ASP A 464 -3.70 20.89 23.47
N ARG A 465 -3.85 19.60 23.82
CA ARG A 465 -3.43 19.06 25.12
C ARG A 465 -1.91 18.98 25.25
N ILE A 466 -1.21 18.51 24.22
CA ILE A 466 0.22 18.21 24.30
C ILE A 466 1.12 19.29 23.69
N GLY A 467 0.55 20.20 22.90
CA GLY A 467 1.24 21.26 22.18
C GLY A 467 1.87 20.82 20.86
N ASP A 468 2.07 21.80 19.96
CA ASP A 468 2.54 21.61 18.57
C ASP A 468 3.73 20.66 18.44
N ARG A 469 4.81 20.91 19.20
CA ARG A 469 6.05 20.14 19.06
C ARG A 469 5.90 18.67 19.43
N ARG A 470 5.17 18.38 20.52
CA ARG A 470 4.94 16.99 20.95
C ARG A 470 4.01 16.27 19.98
N PHE A 471 3.05 16.98 19.41
CA PHE A 471 2.16 16.43 18.39
C PHE A 471 2.90 16.13 17.07
N GLU A 472 3.77 17.03 16.62
CA GLU A 472 4.64 16.76 15.46
C GLU A 472 5.53 15.52 15.71
N THR A 473 6.21 15.46 16.86
CA THR A 473 7.02 14.29 17.23
C THR A 473 6.17 13.02 17.31
N PHE A 474 4.95 13.09 17.84
CA PHE A 474 4.02 11.96 17.85
C PHE A 474 3.76 11.42 16.44
N LEU A 475 3.43 12.27 15.47
CA LEU A 475 3.16 11.82 14.10
C LEU A 475 4.38 11.18 13.44
N GLN A 476 5.57 11.77 13.65
CA GLN A 476 6.83 11.23 13.14
C GLN A 476 7.18 9.87 13.78
N ASP A 477 6.95 9.74 15.08
CA ASP A 477 7.20 8.51 15.83
C ASP A 477 6.18 7.42 15.47
N TYR A 478 4.91 7.80 15.29
CA TYR A 478 3.84 6.91 14.84
C TYR A 478 4.14 6.36 13.44
N LEU A 479 4.48 7.22 12.48
CA LEU A 479 4.92 6.82 11.14
C LEU A 479 6.12 5.86 11.20
N ARG A 480 7.18 6.25 11.92
CA ARG A 480 8.42 5.46 12.00
C ARG A 480 8.21 4.09 12.66
N THR A 481 7.32 4.01 13.65
CA THR A 481 7.07 2.77 14.41
C THR A 481 6.20 1.79 13.62
N TYR A 482 5.18 2.30 12.92
CA TYR A 482 4.15 1.48 12.28
C TYR A 482 4.21 1.49 10.75
N GLN A 483 5.26 2.05 10.14
CA GLN A 483 5.46 1.97 8.70
C GLN A 483 5.37 0.51 8.22
N TRP A 484 4.57 0.31 7.19
CA TRP A 484 4.26 -0.97 6.52
C TRP A 484 3.51 -2.01 7.37
N GLN A 485 3.11 -1.63 8.59
CA GLN A 485 2.30 -2.47 9.47
C GLN A 485 0.81 -2.17 9.32
N ILE A 486 -0.01 -3.04 9.89
CA ILE A 486 -1.44 -2.81 10.10
C ILE A 486 -1.63 -2.44 11.57
N VAL A 487 -2.28 -1.32 11.83
CA VAL A 487 -2.56 -0.82 13.18
C VAL A 487 -4.04 -0.99 13.48
N GLY A 488 -4.34 -1.47 14.68
CA GLY A 488 -5.67 -1.43 15.26
C GLY A 488 -5.71 -0.52 16.49
N GLU A 489 -6.79 -0.65 17.27
CA GLU A 489 -6.96 0.10 18.52
C GLU A 489 -5.77 -0.11 19.47
N LYS A 490 -5.25 -1.33 19.58
CA LYS A 490 -4.13 -1.63 20.48
C LYS A 490 -2.88 -0.83 20.10
N GLU A 491 -2.44 -0.90 18.85
CA GLU A 491 -1.25 -0.23 18.37
C GLU A 491 -1.40 1.30 18.50
N TRP A 492 -2.59 1.80 18.20
CA TRP A 492 -2.89 3.22 18.36
C TRP A 492 -2.85 3.66 19.85
N LEU A 493 -3.39 2.85 20.76
CA LEU A 493 -3.31 3.10 22.21
C LEU A 493 -1.87 3.04 22.73
N ASP A 494 -1.07 2.08 22.25
CA ASP A 494 0.35 1.99 22.57
C ASP A 494 1.11 3.23 22.08
N ALA A 495 0.75 3.76 20.91
CA ALA A 495 1.35 4.98 20.38
C ALA A 495 1.06 6.21 21.25
N ILE A 496 -0.19 6.43 21.67
CA ILE A 496 -0.52 7.59 22.52
C ILE A 496 0.08 7.48 23.93
N ASP A 497 0.31 6.27 24.42
CA ASP A 497 0.93 6.02 25.72
C ASP A 497 2.38 6.51 25.77
N THR A 498 3.09 6.49 24.64
CA THR A 498 4.45 7.03 24.55
C THR A 498 4.54 8.52 24.86
N LEU A 499 3.41 9.23 24.87
CA LEU A 499 3.36 10.65 25.21
C LEU A 499 3.39 10.91 26.70
N ASP A 500 3.25 9.91 27.57
CA ASP A 500 3.19 10.09 29.03
C ASP A 500 2.12 11.11 29.48
N GLU A 501 0.99 11.17 28.76
CA GLU A 501 -0.15 12.05 29.03
C GLU A 501 -1.43 11.24 29.28
N PRO A 502 -1.69 10.76 30.51
CA PRO A 502 -2.80 9.87 30.82
C PRO A 502 -4.17 10.43 30.44
N SER A 503 -4.29 11.76 30.34
CA SER A 503 -5.53 12.42 29.97
C SER A 503 -5.95 12.18 28.51
N LEU A 504 -5.03 11.71 27.64
CA LEU A 504 -5.34 11.30 26.26
C LEU A 504 -6.16 10.00 26.21
N ARG A 505 -5.99 9.08 27.15
CA ARG A 505 -6.85 7.89 27.24
C ARG A 505 -8.29 8.21 27.60
N ASN A 506 -8.49 9.22 28.45
CA ASN A 506 -9.83 9.73 28.74
C ASN A 506 -10.44 10.36 27.49
N LEU A 507 -9.64 11.16 26.76
CA LEU A 507 -10.07 11.75 25.49
C LEU A 507 -10.46 10.67 24.47
N PHE A 508 -9.65 9.62 24.31
CA PHE A 508 -9.98 8.48 23.46
C PHE A 508 -11.29 7.81 23.89
N SER A 509 -11.45 7.52 25.18
CA SER A 509 -12.68 6.89 25.68
C SER A 509 -13.92 7.74 25.38
N ASP A 510 -13.86 9.04 25.63
CA ASP A 510 -14.97 9.98 25.41
C ASP A 510 -15.36 10.12 23.93
N TRP A 511 -14.40 10.00 23.01
CA TRP A 511 -14.62 10.29 21.58
C TRP A 511 -14.80 9.02 20.74
N ALA A 512 -14.01 7.99 21.03
CA ALA A 512 -13.89 6.77 20.24
C ALA A 512 -14.76 5.63 20.78
N VAL A 513 -15.09 5.60 22.07
CA VAL A 513 -15.85 4.49 22.68
C VAL A 513 -17.28 4.91 23.05
N TYR A 514 -17.47 6.13 23.55
CA TYR A 514 -18.79 6.61 23.96
C TYR A 514 -19.40 7.60 22.94
N SER A 515 -20.73 7.54 22.79
CA SER A 515 -21.48 8.46 21.94
C SER A 515 -21.76 9.81 22.62
N ASP A 516 -21.51 9.93 23.93
CA ASP A 516 -22.07 11.04 24.71
C ASP A 516 -21.18 11.45 25.90
N THR A 517 -20.06 12.15 25.63
CA THR A 517 -19.41 13.03 26.62
C THR A 517 -18.50 14.05 25.94
N THR A 518 -18.90 15.32 25.90
CA THR A 518 -18.21 16.39 26.65
C THR A 518 -18.67 17.80 26.23
N SER A 519 -19.18 18.49 27.24
CA SER A 519 -19.33 19.94 27.40
C SER A 519 -17.99 20.69 27.45
N SER A 520 -16.94 20.22 26.78
CA SER A 520 -15.56 20.72 26.96
C SER A 520 -15.05 21.67 25.87
N LEU A 521 -15.81 21.88 24.78
CA LEU A 521 -15.44 22.87 23.75
C LEU A 521 -15.72 24.34 24.18
N SER A 522 -16.20 24.59 25.40
CA SER A 522 -16.43 25.95 25.90
C SER A 522 -15.38 26.39 26.93
N SER A 523 -14.22 26.88 26.46
CA SER A 523 -13.41 27.84 27.24
C SER A 523 -12.47 28.68 26.36
N GLY A 524 -13.03 29.35 25.34
CA GLY A 524 -12.39 30.57 24.82
C GLY A 524 -12.59 31.74 25.80
N PRO A 525 -11.63 32.68 25.94
CA PRO A 525 -11.73 33.76 26.92
C PRO A 525 -12.90 34.67 26.58
N SER A 526 -13.78 34.86 27.55
CA SER A 526 -14.88 35.82 27.48
C SER A 526 -14.34 37.23 27.24
N VAL A 527 -14.55 37.75 26.03
CA VAL A 527 -14.54 39.20 25.82
C VAL A 527 -15.88 39.71 26.34
N SER A 528 -15.86 40.28 27.54
CA SER A 528 -16.96 41.07 28.10
C SER A 528 -16.92 42.50 27.53
N PRO A 529 -18.07 43.21 27.52
CA PRO A 529 -18.53 44.03 26.40
C PRO A 529 -17.76 45.32 26.10
#